data_AF-A0A816IHM9-F1
#
_entry.id   AF-A0A816IHM9-F1
#
_cell.length_a   1.000
_cell.length_b   1.000
_cell.length_c   1.000
_cell.angle_alpha   90.00
_cell.angle_beta   90.00
_cell.angle_gamma   90.00
#
_symmetry.space_group_name_H-M   'P 1'
#
loop_
_entity.id
_entity.type
_entity.pdbx_description
1 polymer ?
#
loop_
_entity_poly.entity_id
_entity_poly.type
_entity_poly.pdbx_seq_one_letter_code
_entity_poly.pdbx_strand_id
1 'polypeptide(L)'
;MCSKCGKVNISGVPQYRAQLSVYDNSEQAVFVLLGDDAGFELTGKHAAELVSSYVEVCEASKIRVDSAEGSKSNGDLDEMGKAKRLKRGV
;
A
#
# COMPACT_ATOMS: atom_id res chain seq x y z
N MET A 1 -14.36 -24.11 1.10
CA MET A 1 -15.60 -24.77 1.55
C MET A 1 -16.30 -23.89 2.57
N CYS A 2 -17.53 -23.46 2.33
CA CYS A 2 -18.33 -22.71 3.30
C CYS A 2 -18.78 -23.62 4.45
N SER A 3 -18.47 -23.29 5.69
CA SER A 3 -18.85 -24.09 6.87
C SER A 3 -20.35 -24.14 7.13
N LYS A 4 -21.11 -23.13 6.69
CA LYS A 4 -22.58 -23.09 6.87
C LYS A 4 -23.32 -23.92 5.82
N CYS A 5 -22.89 -23.87 4.55
CA CYS A 5 -23.64 -24.50 3.45
C CYS A 5 -22.89 -25.63 2.72
N GLY A 6 -21.68 -25.99 3.15
CA GLY A 6 -20.90 -27.12 2.61
C GLY A 6 -20.35 -26.94 1.20
N LYS A 7 -20.69 -25.85 0.50
CA LYS A 7 -20.26 -25.62 -0.89
C LYS A 7 -18.76 -25.33 -0.97
N VAL A 8 -18.09 -25.98 -1.92
CA VAL A 8 -16.64 -25.82 -2.17
C VAL A 8 -16.33 -24.66 -3.11
N ASN A 9 -17.17 -24.43 -4.12
CA ASN A 9 -17.07 -23.31 -5.04
C ASN A 9 -18.05 -22.22 -4.60
N ILE A 10 -17.55 -21.28 -3.82
CA ILE A 10 -18.29 -20.08 -3.39
C ILE A 10 -17.52 -18.85 -3.86
N SER A 11 -18.20 -17.96 -4.58
CA SER A 11 -17.71 -16.59 -4.75
C SER A 11 -18.01 -15.84 -3.46
N GLY A 12 -16.98 -15.40 -2.75
CA GLY A 12 -17.15 -14.60 -1.54
C GLY A 12 -17.59 -13.19 -1.91
N VAL A 13 -18.58 -12.66 -1.18
CA VAL A 13 -18.95 -11.25 -1.27
C VAL A 13 -18.17 -10.50 -0.19
N PRO A 14 -17.28 -9.56 -0.55
CA PRO A 14 -16.61 -8.70 0.42
C PRO A 14 -17.63 -7.96 1.29
N GLN A 15 -17.38 -7.87 2.59
CA GLN A 15 -18.20 -7.10 3.52
C GLN A 15 -17.31 -6.39 4.52
N TYR A 16 -17.75 -5.23 5.00
CA TYR A 16 -17.04 -4.51 6.04
C TYR A 16 -17.19 -5.19 7.40
N ARG A 17 -16.07 -5.19 8.13
CA ARG A 17 -16.00 -5.31 9.58
C ARG A 17 -15.08 -4.18 10.06
N ALA A 18 -15.64 -2.98 10.18
CA ALA A 18 -14.89 -1.80 10.57
C ALA A 18 -14.91 -1.67 12.10
N GLN A 19 -13.73 -1.55 12.71
CA GLN A 19 -13.59 -1.27 14.14
C GLN A 19 -13.25 0.21 14.32
N LEU A 20 -14.15 0.94 14.95
CA LEU A 20 -14.00 2.36 15.24
C LEU A 20 -13.65 2.53 16.71
N SER A 21 -12.59 3.27 16.97
CA SER A 21 -12.24 3.71 18.32
C SER A 21 -12.56 5.19 18.45
N VAL A 22 -13.48 5.51 19.36
CA VAL A 22 -13.84 6.89 19.70
C VAL A 22 -13.24 7.18 21.05
N TYR A 23 -12.52 8.29 21.15
CA TYR A 23 -11.83 8.68 22.37
C TYR A 23 -12.44 9.97 22.91
N ASP A 24 -12.63 10.01 24.23
CA ASP A 24 -12.74 11.25 25.01
C ASP A 24 -11.50 11.36 25.92
N ASN A 25 -11.25 12.52 26.51
CA ASN A 25 -10.09 12.96 27.30
C ASN A 25 -9.22 11.86 27.95
N SER A 26 -9.81 10.81 28.52
CA SER A 26 -9.09 9.62 29.01
C SER A 26 -9.80 8.28 28.76
N GLU A 27 -10.92 8.29 28.05
CA GLU A 27 -11.77 7.12 27.84
C GLU A 27 -11.83 6.72 26.37
N GLN A 28 -12.04 5.44 26.13
CA GLN A 28 -12.19 4.89 24.79
C GLN A 28 -13.46 4.04 24.71
N ALA A 29 -14.27 4.31 23.69
CA ALA A 29 -15.35 3.43 23.26
C ALA A 29 -14.98 2.79 21.92
N VAL A 30 -15.23 1.49 21.80
CA VAL A 30 -14.94 0.73 20.59
C VAL A 30 -16.24 0.23 19.99
N PHE A 31 -16.48 0.58 18.72
CA PHE A 31 -17.65 0.17 17.96
C PHE A 31 -17.23 -0.75 16.82
N VAL A 32 -18.07 -1.72 16.49
CA VAL A 32 -17.88 -2.57 15.31
C VAL A 32 -19.07 -2.40 14.39
N LEU A 33 -18.82 -1.89 13.19
CA LEU A 33 -19.80 -1.80 12.13
C LEU A 33 -19.62 -2.99 11.19
N LEU A 34 -20.74 -3.62 10.85
CA LEU A 34 -20.80 -4.81 10.01
C LEU A 34 -21.65 -4.54 8.78
N GLY A 35 -21.25 -5.14 7.67
CA GLY A 35 -22.01 -5.11 6.42
C GLY A 35 -21.57 -4.00 5.48
N ASP A 36 -21.88 -4.19 4.20
CA ASP A 36 -21.37 -3.34 3.14
C ASP A 36 -21.94 -1.91 3.21
N ASP A 37 -23.24 -1.78 3.43
CA ASP A 37 -23.93 -0.48 3.50
C ASP A 37 -23.39 0.41 4.63
N ALA A 38 -23.21 -0.14 5.83
CA ALA A 38 -22.68 0.60 6.98
C ALA A 38 -21.23 1.06 6.76
N GLY A 39 -20.41 0.24 6.09
CA GLY A 39 -19.06 0.64 5.73
C GLY A 39 -19.00 1.61 4.55
N PHE A 40 -19.96 1.53 3.62
CA PHE A 40 -20.13 2.51 2.56
C PHE A 40 -20.47 3.89 3.13
N GLU A 41 -21.42 3.97 4.07
CA GLU A 41 -21.75 5.23 4.75
C GLU A 41 -20.53 5.82 5.47
N LEU A 42 -19.68 4.97 6.05
CA LEU A 42 -18.46 5.40 6.74
C LEU A 42 -17.33 5.85 5.81
N THR A 43 -17.14 5.18 4.67
CA THR A 43 -15.93 5.33 3.82
C THR A 43 -16.19 5.95 2.44
N GLY A 44 -17.45 6.02 2.03
CA GLY A 44 -17.88 6.43 0.68
C GLY A 44 -17.58 5.42 -0.42
N LYS A 45 -17.16 4.18 -0.09
CA LYS A 45 -16.80 3.14 -1.05
C LYS A 45 -17.35 1.77 -0.65
N HIS A 46 -17.75 0.95 -1.61
CA HIS A 46 -18.14 -0.43 -1.34
C HIS A 46 -16.91 -1.29 -0.97
N ALA A 47 -17.09 -2.33 -0.16
CA ALA A 47 -16.01 -3.22 0.26
C ALA A 47 -15.31 -3.88 -0.94
N ALA A 48 -16.07 -4.19 -1.99
CA ALA A 48 -15.53 -4.75 -3.22
C ALA A 48 -14.52 -3.83 -3.91
N GLU A 49 -14.76 -2.51 -3.91
CA GLU A 49 -13.85 -1.52 -4.50
C GLU A 49 -12.53 -1.43 -3.72
N LEU A 50 -12.60 -1.50 -2.38
CA LEU A 50 -11.40 -1.51 -1.54
C LEU A 50 -10.59 -2.79 -1.71
N VAL A 51 -11.25 -3.95 -1.78
CA VAL A 51 -10.57 -5.23 -2.02
C VAL A 51 -9.90 -5.25 -3.39
N SER A 52 -10.57 -4.74 -4.44
CA SER A 52 -10.00 -4.67 -5.78
C SER A 52 -8.72 -3.83 -5.81
N SER A 53 -8.77 -2.62 -5.23
CA SER A 53 -7.60 -1.72 -5.20
C SER A 53 -6.44 -2.27 -4.36
N TYR A 54 -6.72 -3.03 -3.30
CA TYR A 54 -5.67 -3.70 -2.52
C TYR A 54 -4.94 -4.77 -3.36
N VAL A 55 -5.68 -5.58 -4.12
CA VAL A 55 -5.07 -6.60 -4.99
C VAL A 55 -4.13 -5.96 -6.01
N GLU A 56 -4.55 -4.86 -6.64
CA GLU A 56 -3.73 -4.15 -7.62
C GLU A 56 -2.42 -3.59 -7.02
N VAL A 57 -2.48 -3.01 -5.81
CA VAL A 57 -1.30 -2.50 -5.09
C VAL A 57 -0.36 -3.65 -4.65
N CYS A 58 -0.93 -4.78 -4.24
CA CYS A 58 -0.16 -5.95 -3.86
C CYS A 58 0.52 -6.63 -5.05
N GLU A 59 -0.13 -6.70 -6.22
CA GLU A 59 0.50 -7.20 -7.45
C GLU A 59 1.63 -6.28 -7.92
N ALA A 60 1.46 -4.94 -7.83
CA ALA A 60 2.52 -3.98 -8.16
C ALA A 60 3.74 -4.05 -7.23
N SER A 61 3.56 -4.54 -6.00
CA SER A 61 4.63 -4.67 -5.00
C SER A 61 5.50 -5.93 -5.15
N LYS A 62 5.15 -6.85 -6.06
CA LYS A 62 5.91 -8.10 -6.29
C LYS A 62 7.15 -7.95 -7.20
N ILE A 63 7.52 -6.73 -7.62
CA ILE A 63 8.60 -6.49 -8.61
C ILE A 63 9.98 -6.20 -7.97
N ARG A 64 10.23 -6.49 -6.68
CA ARG A 64 11.57 -6.28 -6.08
C ARG A 64 12.07 -7.43 -5.23
N VAL A 65 12.27 -8.59 -5.84
CA VAL A 65 13.27 -9.58 -5.37
C VAL A 65 13.90 -10.31 -6.55
N ASP A 66 14.57 -9.60 -7.46
CA ASP A 66 15.48 -10.24 -8.40
C ASP A 66 16.91 -9.77 -8.14
N SER A 67 17.63 -10.68 -7.47
CA SER A 67 19.05 -11.00 -7.62
C SER A 67 20.06 -9.85 -7.59
N ALA A 68 20.64 -9.63 -6.41
CA ALA A 68 21.96 -9.01 -6.31
C ALA A 68 23.03 -10.02 -6.77
N GLU A 69 23.31 -10.07 -8.07
CA GLU A 69 24.58 -10.60 -8.57
C GLU A 69 25.49 -9.46 -9.05
N GLY A 70 26.73 -9.51 -8.57
CA GLY A 70 27.67 -8.40 -8.57
C GLY A 70 28.09 -7.96 -9.97
N SER A 71 27.78 -6.70 -10.30
CA SER A 71 28.38 -6.01 -11.43
C SER A 71 29.70 -5.35 -10.99
N LYS A 72 30.83 -5.99 -11.29
CA LYS A 72 32.14 -5.32 -11.31
C LYS A 72 32.16 -4.34 -12.49
N SER A 73 31.99 -3.05 -12.24
CA SER A 73 32.24 -2.00 -13.24
C SER A 73 33.67 -1.48 -13.06
N ASN A 74 34.50 -1.67 -14.09
CA ASN A 74 35.83 -1.09 -14.19
C ASN A 74 35.67 0.44 -14.34
N GLY A 75 36.32 1.22 -13.49
CA GLY A 75 36.27 2.68 -13.54
C GLY A 75 37.27 3.22 -14.55
N ASP A 76 36.77 3.77 -15.65
CA ASP A 76 37.54 4.68 -16.50
C ASP A 76 37.51 6.07 -15.85
N LEU A 77 38.70 6.61 -15.57
CA LEU A 77 38.89 7.95 -14.99
C LEU A 77 38.77 8.99 -16.10
N ASP A 78 37.63 9.70 -16.16
CA ASP A 78 37.47 10.83 -17.08
C ASP A 78 38.33 12.04 -16.66
N GLU A 79 38.93 12.62 -17.70
CA GLU A 79 39.93 13.67 -17.68
C GLU A 79 39.38 15.01 -17.15
N MET A 80 39.97 15.51 -16.07
CA MET A 80 39.61 16.76 -15.40
C MET A 80 39.88 18.02 -16.25
N GLY A 81 38.83 18.53 -16.91
CA GLY A 81 38.84 19.81 -17.61
C GLY A 81 39.12 21.01 -16.70
N LYS A 82 40.16 21.79 -17.04
CA LYS A 82 40.64 22.97 -16.27
C LYS A 82 39.57 24.06 -16.11
N ALA A 83 39.24 24.42 -14.86
CA ALA A 83 38.47 25.62 -14.55
C ALA A 83 39.34 26.89 -14.65
N LYS A 84 38.95 27.83 -15.50
CA LYS A 84 39.59 29.16 -15.62
C LYS A 84 39.03 30.10 -14.53
N ARG A 85 39.91 30.56 -13.66
CA ARG A 85 39.66 31.46 -12.52
C ARG A 85 39.29 32.87 -13.04
N LEU A 86 38.05 33.34 -12.84
CA LEU A 86 37.67 34.74 -13.06
C LEU A 86 37.78 35.50 -11.73
N LYS A 87 38.56 36.58 -11.71
CA LYS A 87 38.85 37.36 -10.50
C LYS A 87 37.65 38.24 -10.11
N ARG A 88 37.42 38.31 -8.80
CA ARG A 88 36.54 39.26 -8.11
C ARG A 88 36.97 40.70 -8.42
N GLY A 89 36.01 41.55 -8.77
CA GLY A 89 36.13 43.01 -8.76
C GLY A 89 35.18 43.57 -7.71
N VAL A 90 35.67 44.56 -6.96
CA VAL A 90 35.10 45.21 -5.76
C VAL A 90 33.81 45.96 -6.05
#